data_AF-A0A3Q7YNQ0-F1
#
_entry.id   AF-A0A3Q7YNQ0-F1
#
_cell.length_a   1.000
_cell.length_b   1.000
_cell.length_c   1.000
_cell.angle_alpha   90.00
_cell.angle_beta   90.00
_cell.angle_gamma   90.00
#
_symmetry.space_group_name_H-M   'P 1'
#
loop_
_entity.id
_entity.type
_entity.pdbx_description
1 polymer ?
#
loop_
_entity_poly.entity_id
_entity_poly.type
_entity_poly.pdbx_seq_one_letter_code
_entity_poly.pdbx_strand_id
1 'polypeptide(L)'
;ILAVSCLRFHQYQEVLLALSLMLDQMRSMPVVLQLCGEEDSIQELNSARLLLKHSQDLKMPNVVLLSWTFFNSATLYSYEMFPEFNVQKLVYQAYLTLFPYKLGNLKGHPIRTVPDNSEPHTIVRKTLNGSISIDGPVWQFMIEFAKHINATLQLPIELHPERSFKLVQILDLVRNQTVDIAASLRPYSVNVQRSSTHIYGSPMMVGNWCMMLPTERVIGSHEALTRLMKSPWTWLILLLFYSVHRFLAQKTRLRSS
;
A
#
# COMPACT_ATOMS: atom_id res chain seq x y z
N ILE A 1 -21.68 -9.12 -8.80
CA ILE A 1 -22.50 -9.29 -7.57
C ILE A 1 -23.12 -7.92 -7.28
N LEU A 2 -24.38 -7.88 -6.86
CA LEU A 2 -25.16 -6.66 -6.60
C LEU A 2 -25.85 -6.87 -5.26
N ALA A 3 -25.74 -5.91 -4.34
CA ALA A 3 -26.51 -5.93 -3.10
C ALA A 3 -27.78 -5.10 -3.27
N VAL A 4 -28.94 -5.69 -2.98
CA VAL A 4 -30.24 -4.99 -3.05
C VAL A 4 -30.91 -5.11 -1.68
N SER A 5 -31.35 -3.98 -1.13
CA SER A 5 -32.05 -3.97 0.16
C SER A 5 -33.22 -2.99 0.13
N CYS A 6 -34.42 -3.47 0.47
CA CYS A 6 -35.52 -2.60 0.87
C CYS A 6 -35.39 -2.34 2.38
N LEU A 7 -35.49 -1.09 2.79
CA LEU A 7 -35.38 -0.70 4.20
C LEU A 7 -36.48 0.28 4.59
N ARG A 8 -36.92 0.19 5.85
CA ARG A 8 -37.82 1.17 6.44
C ARG A 8 -37.02 2.34 6.97
N PHE A 9 -37.53 3.56 6.84
CA PHE A 9 -36.81 4.76 7.28
C PHE A 9 -36.47 4.74 8.78
N HIS A 10 -37.24 4.07 9.64
CA HIS A 10 -36.90 3.98 11.06
C HIS A 10 -35.69 3.08 11.38
N GLN A 11 -35.35 2.12 10.50
CA GLN A 11 -34.32 1.09 10.74
C GLN A 11 -33.08 1.27 9.86
N TYR A 12 -32.95 2.43 9.20
CA TYR A 12 -31.92 2.59 8.19
C TYR A 12 -30.51 2.53 8.74
N GLN A 13 -30.30 3.00 9.97
CA GLN A 13 -28.97 3.05 10.58
C GLN A 13 -28.43 1.65 10.85
N GLU A 14 -29.26 0.77 11.45
CA GLU A 14 -28.87 -0.60 11.75
C GLU A 14 -28.65 -1.41 10.48
N VAL A 15 -29.53 -1.25 9.49
CA VAL A 15 -29.41 -1.96 8.20
C VAL A 15 -28.18 -1.52 7.44
N LEU A 16 -27.91 -0.21 7.33
CA LEU A 16 -26.72 0.28 6.64
C LEU A 16 -25.43 -0.08 7.38
N LEU A 17 -25.43 -0.06 8.71
CA LEU A 17 -24.30 -0.52 9.51
C LEU A 17 -24.02 -2.01 9.25
N ALA A 18 -25.05 -2.86 9.35
CA ALA A 18 -24.92 -4.29 9.07
C ALA A 18 -24.42 -4.54 7.64
N LEU A 19 -24.96 -3.81 6.65
CA LEU A 19 -24.52 -3.88 5.27
C LEU A 19 -23.06 -3.48 5.10
N SER A 20 -22.62 -2.40 5.76
CA SER A 20 -21.23 -1.93 5.71
C SER A 20 -20.26 -2.94 6.29
N LEU A 21 -20.66 -3.68 7.34
CA LEU A 21 -19.87 -4.75 7.95
C LEU A 21 -19.79 -5.97 7.03
N MET A 22 -20.89 -6.35 6.37
CA MET A 22 -20.89 -7.43 5.38
C MET A 22 -20.04 -7.09 4.15
N LEU A 23 -19.96 -5.82 3.78
CA LEU A 23 -19.23 -5.32 2.62
C LEU A 23 -17.84 -4.77 2.94
N ASP A 24 -17.35 -4.91 4.17
CA ASP A 24 -16.11 -4.28 4.65
C ASP A 24 -14.89 -4.56 3.74
N GLN A 25 -14.89 -5.75 3.12
CA GLN A 25 -13.84 -6.26 2.25
C GLN A 25 -14.08 -6.01 0.75
N MET A 26 -15.27 -5.53 0.39
CA MET A 26 -15.70 -5.28 -0.99
C MET A 26 -16.47 -3.95 -1.06
N ARG A 27 -15.89 -2.89 -0.50
CA ARG A 27 -16.57 -1.58 -0.37
C ARG A 27 -16.93 -0.94 -1.72
N SER A 28 -16.31 -1.37 -2.82
CA SER A 28 -16.69 -0.97 -4.18
C SER A 28 -17.90 -1.73 -4.74
N MET A 29 -18.52 -2.66 -3.99
CA MET A 29 -19.69 -3.41 -4.43
C MET A 29 -20.86 -2.46 -4.71
N PRO A 30 -21.54 -2.59 -5.87
CA PRO A 30 -22.77 -1.87 -6.13
C PRO A 30 -23.89 -2.22 -5.14
N VAL A 31 -24.52 -1.20 -4.56
CA VAL A 31 -25.62 -1.30 -3.61
C VAL A 31 -26.82 -0.52 -4.14
N VAL A 32 -27.98 -1.18 -4.22
CA VAL A 32 -29.26 -0.56 -4.53
C VAL A 32 -30.13 -0.60 -3.29
N LEU A 33 -30.55 0.57 -2.83
CA LEU A 33 -31.46 0.74 -1.72
C LEU A 33 -32.84 1.15 -2.24
N GLN A 34 -33.88 0.76 -1.53
CA GLN A 34 -35.23 1.26 -1.74
C GLN A 34 -35.89 1.48 -0.38
N LEU A 35 -36.60 2.60 -0.23
CA LEU A 35 -37.42 2.83 0.95
C LEU A 35 -38.74 2.08 0.83
N CYS A 36 -39.11 1.35 1.88
CA CYS A 36 -40.38 0.64 1.94
C CYS A 36 -41.45 1.59 2.55
N GLY A 37 -42.08 2.44 1.74
CA GLY A 37 -43.16 3.34 2.17
C GLY A 37 -43.43 4.47 1.18
N GLU A 38 -44.69 4.93 1.11
CA GLU A 38 -45.05 6.14 0.37
C GLU A 38 -44.48 7.38 1.07
N GLU A 39 -43.73 8.18 0.31
CA GLU A 39 -43.21 9.47 0.76
C GLU A 39 -43.53 10.53 -0.30
N ASP A 40 -43.86 11.74 0.17
CA ASP A 40 -43.94 12.92 -0.69
C ASP A 40 -42.55 13.29 -1.23
N SER A 41 -42.49 13.95 -2.39
CA SER A 41 -41.22 14.25 -3.08
C SER A 41 -40.19 15.05 -2.25
N ILE A 42 -40.64 15.95 -1.37
CA ILE A 42 -39.76 16.74 -0.48
C ILE A 42 -39.21 15.86 0.65
N GLN A 43 -40.06 15.01 1.22
CA GLN A 43 -39.68 14.08 2.27
C GLN A 43 -38.68 13.05 1.75
N GLU A 44 -38.93 12.53 0.55
CA GLU A 44 -38.06 11.58 -0.13
C GLU A 44 -36.64 12.13 -0.36
N LEU A 45 -36.51 13.39 -0.80
CA LEU A 45 -35.19 14.00 -0.98
C LEU A 45 -34.44 14.15 0.36
N ASN A 46 -35.14 14.51 1.43
CA ASN A 46 -34.54 14.62 2.76
C ASN A 46 -34.12 13.24 3.29
N SER A 47 -34.97 12.22 3.12
CA SER A 47 -34.68 10.82 3.44
C SER A 47 -33.45 10.33 2.67
N ALA A 48 -33.42 10.57 1.35
CA ALA A 48 -32.31 10.23 0.47
C ALA A 48 -31.00 10.88 0.93
N ARG A 49 -31.05 12.16 1.30
CA ARG A 49 -29.87 12.88 1.81
C ARG A 49 -29.32 12.25 3.08
N LEU A 50 -30.17 11.89 4.03
CA LEU A 50 -29.75 11.24 5.28
C LEU A 50 -29.14 9.85 5.03
N LEU A 51 -29.81 9.03 4.21
CA LEU A 51 -29.37 7.67 3.86
C LEU A 51 -28.03 7.65 3.13
N LEU A 52 -27.91 8.47 2.09
CA LEU A 52 -26.71 8.53 1.27
C LEU A 52 -25.55 9.17 2.03
N LYS A 53 -25.84 10.15 2.92
CA LYS A 53 -24.82 10.71 3.80
C LYS A 53 -24.29 9.67 4.78
N HIS A 54 -25.18 8.91 5.42
CA HIS A 54 -24.77 7.83 6.31
C HIS A 54 -23.99 6.73 5.57
N SER A 55 -24.40 6.42 4.33
CA SER A 55 -23.68 5.48 3.46
C SER A 55 -22.26 5.96 3.13
N GLN A 56 -22.08 7.27 2.89
CA GLN A 56 -20.76 7.88 2.70
C GLN A 56 -19.91 7.74 3.96
N ASP A 57 -20.46 8.04 5.13
CA ASP A 57 -19.75 7.98 6.42
C ASP A 57 -19.32 6.54 6.75
N LEU A 58 -20.12 5.55 6.32
CA LEU A 58 -19.80 4.12 6.36
C LEU A 58 -18.87 3.65 5.22
N LYS A 59 -18.32 4.58 4.42
CA LYS A 59 -17.40 4.36 3.28
C LYS A 59 -17.96 3.37 2.24
N MET A 60 -19.23 3.54 1.86
CA MET A 60 -19.89 2.78 0.79
C MET A 60 -20.10 3.64 -0.47
N PRO A 61 -19.07 3.83 -1.32
CA PRO A 61 -19.11 4.77 -2.44
C PRO A 61 -20.18 4.46 -3.48
N ASN A 62 -20.51 3.18 -3.72
CA ASN A 62 -21.34 2.74 -4.84
C ASN A 62 -22.78 2.44 -4.41
N VAL A 63 -23.46 3.43 -3.82
CA VAL A 63 -24.86 3.30 -3.36
C VAL A 63 -25.77 4.17 -4.22
N VAL A 64 -26.87 3.58 -4.66
CA VAL A 64 -28.00 4.24 -5.34
C VAL A 64 -29.27 3.96 -4.56
N LEU A 65 -30.11 4.97 -4.36
CA LEU A 65 -31.43 4.84 -3.76
C LEU A 65 -32.49 5.00 -4.84
N LEU A 66 -33.37 4.02 -5.00
CA LEU A 66 -34.51 4.11 -5.90
C LEU A 66 -35.61 4.97 -5.27
N SER A 67 -36.23 5.83 -6.07
CA SER A 67 -37.45 6.51 -5.65
C SER A 67 -38.56 5.50 -5.33
N TRP A 68 -39.45 5.85 -4.41
CA TRP A 68 -40.67 5.06 -4.20
C TRP A 68 -41.48 4.89 -5.49
N THR A 69 -41.52 5.94 -6.32
CA THR A 69 -42.23 5.94 -7.60
C THR A 69 -41.36 5.50 -8.79
N PHE A 70 -40.22 4.84 -8.54
CA PHE A 70 -39.23 4.52 -9.58
C PHE A 70 -39.82 3.86 -10.82
N PHE A 71 -40.78 2.93 -10.69
CA PHE A 71 -41.37 2.26 -11.86
C PHE A 71 -42.18 3.19 -12.78
N ASN A 72 -42.64 4.34 -12.27
CA ASN A 72 -43.37 5.33 -13.04
C ASN A 72 -42.48 6.50 -13.46
N SER A 73 -41.63 6.98 -12.56
CA SER A 73 -40.82 8.19 -12.74
C SER A 73 -39.40 7.91 -13.21
N ALA A 74 -38.97 6.64 -13.17
CA ALA A 74 -37.60 6.20 -13.38
C ALA A 74 -36.58 6.94 -12.49
N THR A 75 -37.02 7.57 -11.39
CA THR A 75 -36.19 8.48 -10.59
C THR A 75 -35.34 7.71 -9.58
N LEU A 76 -34.05 8.03 -9.52
CA LEU A 76 -33.12 7.50 -8.54
C LEU A 76 -32.26 8.61 -7.94
N TYR A 77 -31.72 8.34 -6.76
CA TYR A 77 -30.84 9.23 -6.03
C TYR A 77 -29.46 8.60 -5.91
N SER A 78 -28.44 9.35 -6.27
CA SER A 78 -27.03 9.01 -6.07
C SER A 78 -26.34 10.16 -5.34
N TYR A 79 -25.04 10.05 -5.08
CA TYR A 79 -24.30 11.12 -4.46
C TYR A 79 -22.86 11.22 -4.97
N GLU A 80 -22.33 12.43 -5.00
CA GLU A 80 -20.91 12.70 -5.17
C GLU A 80 -20.23 12.71 -3.80
N MET A 81 -19.07 12.06 -3.72
CA MET A 81 -18.28 12.00 -2.49
C MET A 81 -17.27 13.16 -2.39
N PHE A 82 -16.84 13.68 -3.55
CA PHE A 82 -15.78 14.68 -3.66
C PHE A 82 -16.20 15.84 -4.58
N PRO A 83 -15.72 17.08 -4.33
CA PRO A 83 -14.88 17.45 -3.17
C PRO A 83 -15.66 17.47 -1.86
N GLU A 84 -16.98 17.67 -1.94
CA GLU A 84 -17.92 17.66 -0.83
C GLU A 84 -19.12 16.77 -1.16
N PHE A 85 -19.85 16.36 -0.12
CA PHE A 85 -21.04 15.53 -0.27
C PHE A 85 -22.15 16.28 -0.98
N ASN A 86 -22.63 15.74 -2.10
CA ASN A 86 -23.78 16.29 -2.80
C ASN A 86 -24.69 15.16 -3.31
N VAL A 87 -25.99 15.26 -3.06
CA VAL A 87 -26.99 14.30 -3.56
C VAL A 87 -27.40 14.72 -4.96
N GLN A 88 -27.47 13.75 -5.87
CA GLN A 88 -27.95 13.93 -7.21
C GLN A 88 -29.25 13.17 -7.41
N LYS A 89 -30.27 13.87 -7.91
CA LYS A 89 -31.50 13.27 -8.42
C LYS A 89 -31.31 13.00 -9.91
N LEU A 90 -31.43 11.74 -10.31
CA LEU A 90 -31.23 11.28 -11.67
C LEU A 90 -32.49 10.57 -12.16
N VAL A 91 -32.67 10.56 -13.48
CA VAL A 91 -33.71 9.76 -14.14
C VAL A 91 -33.01 8.63 -14.89
N TYR A 92 -33.42 7.40 -14.63
CA TYR A 92 -32.83 6.21 -15.23
C TYR A 92 -32.99 6.22 -16.75
N GLN A 93 -31.87 5.97 -17.42
CA GLN A 93 -31.76 5.83 -18.86
C GLN A 93 -30.85 4.64 -19.14
N ALA A 94 -31.07 3.91 -20.24
CA ALA A 94 -30.32 2.69 -20.54
C ALA A 94 -28.78 2.92 -20.65
N TYR A 95 -28.36 4.13 -21.01
CA TYR A 95 -26.95 4.52 -21.13
C TYR A 95 -26.36 5.17 -19.85
N LEU A 96 -27.16 5.34 -18.79
CA LEU A 96 -26.71 5.98 -17.56
C LEU A 96 -25.76 5.07 -16.79
N THR A 97 -24.59 5.59 -16.42
CA THR A 97 -23.64 4.88 -15.55
C THR A 97 -24.09 4.99 -14.10
N LEU A 98 -24.77 3.97 -13.57
CA LEU A 98 -25.34 3.97 -12.21
C LEU A 98 -24.28 3.99 -11.10
N PHE A 99 -23.14 3.35 -11.34
CA PHE A 99 -22.07 3.20 -10.35
C PHE A 99 -20.74 3.68 -10.94
N PRO A 100 -20.53 5.01 -11.04
CA PRO A 100 -19.28 5.56 -11.55
C PRO A 100 -18.12 5.28 -10.57
N TYR A 101 -16.89 5.23 -11.08
CA TYR A 101 -15.69 5.06 -10.25
C TYR A 101 -15.34 6.37 -9.52
N LYS A 102 -15.95 6.60 -8.36
CA LYS A 102 -15.83 7.86 -7.57
C LYS A 102 -14.43 8.13 -7.01
N LEU A 103 -13.59 7.10 -6.87
CA LEU A 103 -12.22 7.23 -6.37
C LEU A 103 -11.19 7.57 -7.47
N GLY A 104 -11.62 7.66 -8.73
CA GLY A 104 -10.74 8.02 -9.85
C GLY A 104 -10.40 9.50 -9.94
N ASN A 105 -11.19 10.37 -9.29
CA ASN A 105 -10.96 11.81 -9.27
C ASN A 105 -11.49 12.42 -7.96
N LEU A 106 -10.56 12.79 -7.09
CA LEU A 106 -10.83 13.32 -5.75
C LEU A 106 -11.04 14.85 -5.76
N LYS A 107 -10.91 15.51 -6.91
CA LYS A 107 -11.16 16.95 -7.10
C LYS A 107 -10.41 17.83 -6.06
N GLY A 108 -9.16 17.48 -5.78
CA GLY A 108 -8.28 18.17 -4.84
C GLY A 108 -8.42 17.72 -3.38
N HIS A 109 -9.30 16.77 -3.06
CA HIS A 109 -9.50 16.30 -1.69
C HIS A 109 -8.18 15.81 -1.05
N PRO A 110 -7.90 16.21 0.20
CA PRO A 110 -6.66 15.85 0.87
C PRO A 110 -6.67 14.39 1.33
N ILE A 111 -5.66 13.64 0.92
CA ILE A 111 -5.36 12.30 1.44
C ILE A 111 -4.42 12.50 2.63
N ARG A 112 -4.89 12.13 3.83
CA ARG A 112 -4.07 12.21 5.03
C ARG A 112 -3.08 11.06 5.02
N THR A 113 -1.79 11.39 4.98
CA THR A 113 -0.72 10.42 4.87
C THR A 113 0.39 10.69 5.88
N VAL A 114 1.21 9.68 6.13
CA VAL A 114 2.37 9.78 7.00
C VAL A 114 3.49 8.85 6.48
N PRO A 115 4.74 9.32 6.35
CA PRO A 115 5.88 8.45 6.09
C PRO A 115 6.21 7.65 7.35
N ASP A 116 6.57 6.38 7.18
CA ASP A 116 7.00 5.54 8.30
C ASP A 116 8.48 5.68 8.67
N ASN A 117 9.23 6.47 7.89
CA ASN A 117 10.67 6.68 7.99
C ASN A 117 11.46 5.35 7.91
N SER A 118 10.99 4.44 7.04
CA SER A 118 11.69 3.18 6.73
C SER A 118 12.70 3.42 5.61
N GLU A 119 13.94 3.73 5.96
CA GLU A 119 14.99 3.89 4.97
C GLU A 119 15.24 2.57 4.21
N PRO A 120 15.46 2.61 2.88
CA PRO A 120 15.54 3.79 2.01
C PRO A 120 14.19 4.22 1.39
N HIS A 121 13.07 3.60 1.78
CA HIS A 121 11.77 3.72 1.12
C HIS A 121 11.05 5.04 1.42
N THR A 122 11.05 5.47 2.68
CA THR A 122 10.68 6.83 3.08
C THR A 122 11.73 7.38 4.03
N ILE A 123 12.18 8.60 3.78
CA ILE A 123 13.29 9.23 4.51
C ILE A 123 12.84 10.63 4.91
N VAL A 124 12.70 10.87 6.22
CA VAL A 124 12.38 12.19 6.78
C VAL A 124 13.68 12.88 7.17
N ARG A 125 14.00 14.01 6.53
CA ARG A 125 15.22 14.77 6.81
C ARG A 125 14.90 16.21 7.16
N LYS A 126 15.64 16.74 8.14
CA LYS A 126 15.66 18.18 8.41
C LYS A 126 16.64 18.85 7.44
N THR A 127 16.16 19.83 6.69
CA THR A 127 17.00 20.64 5.80
C THR A 127 17.87 21.60 6.60
N LEU A 128 18.89 22.18 5.95
CA LEU A 128 19.76 23.18 6.55
C LEU A 128 18.99 24.41 7.09
N ASN A 129 17.85 24.72 6.47
CA ASN A 129 16.99 25.84 6.85
C ASN A 129 16.04 25.48 8.01
N GLY A 130 16.13 24.25 8.54
CA GLY A 130 15.29 23.76 9.62
C GLY A 130 13.94 23.21 9.18
N SER A 131 13.59 23.26 7.90
CA SER A 131 12.34 22.67 7.37
C SER A 131 12.45 21.15 7.25
N ILE A 132 11.31 20.46 7.30
CA ILE A 132 11.26 19.01 7.12
C ILE A 132 11.05 18.71 5.63
N SER A 133 11.85 17.80 5.11
CA SER A 133 11.74 17.22 3.77
C SER A 133 11.52 15.72 3.87
N ILE A 134 10.70 15.18 2.97
CA ILE A 134 10.43 13.74 2.90
C ILE A 134 10.87 13.27 1.51
N ASP A 135 11.60 12.18 1.47
CA ASP A 135 12.16 11.61 0.26
C ASP A 135 12.01 10.09 0.24
N GLY A 136 12.42 9.44 -0.85
CA GLY A 136 12.39 8.01 -1.03
C GLY A 136 11.33 7.54 -2.03
N PRO A 137 11.52 6.36 -2.64
CA PRO A 137 10.69 5.88 -3.74
C PRO A 137 9.21 5.71 -3.37
N VAL A 138 8.90 5.31 -2.13
CA VAL A 138 7.50 5.17 -1.69
C VAL A 138 6.84 6.53 -1.51
N TRP A 139 7.58 7.52 -1.04
CA TRP A 139 7.07 8.88 -0.93
C TRP A 139 6.80 9.49 -2.31
N GLN A 140 7.72 9.33 -3.26
CA GLN A 140 7.52 9.77 -4.64
C GLN A 140 6.33 9.08 -5.29
N PHE A 141 6.15 7.77 -5.04
CA PHE A 141 4.96 7.05 -5.49
C PHE A 141 3.67 7.68 -4.93
N MET A 142 3.62 8.02 -3.65
CA MET A 142 2.44 8.65 -3.06
C MET A 142 2.12 10.02 -3.68
N ILE A 143 3.15 10.82 -3.99
CA ILE A 143 2.98 12.11 -4.68
C ILE A 143 2.35 11.89 -6.06
N GLU A 144 2.90 10.97 -6.86
CA GLU A 144 2.38 10.69 -8.20
C GLU A 144 1.01 10.02 -8.17
N PHE A 145 0.76 9.14 -7.19
CA PHE A 145 -0.56 8.55 -6.96
C PHE A 145 -1.60 9.62 -6.68
N ALA A 146 -1.32 10.56 -5.77
CA ALA A 146 -2.24 11.67 -5.47
C ALA A 146 -2.50 12.54 -6.71
N LYS A 147 -1.47 12.87 -7.49
CA LYS A 147 -1.64 13.60 -8.75
C LYS A 147 -2.50 12.84 -9.75
N HIS A 148 -2.29 11.53 -9.89
CA HIS A 148 -3.03 10.69 -10.84
C HIS A 148 -4.53 10.68 -10.59
N ILE A 149 -4.95 10.66 -9.32
CA ILE A 149 -6.37 10.70 -8.93
C ILE A 149 -6.86 12.12 -8.59
N ASN A 150 -6.12 13.16 -8.99
CA ASN A 150 -6.44 14.57 -8.74
C ASN A 150 -6.76 14.84 -7.25
N ALA A 151 -5.86 14.43 -6.37
CA ALA A 151 -5.91 14.61 -4.93
C ALA A 151 -4.70 15.44 -4.45
N THR A 152 -4.75 15.86 -3.18
CA THR A 152 -3.60 16.47 -2.49
C THR A 152 -3.11 15.58 -1.36
N LEU A 153 -1.85 15.70 -0.95
CA LEU A 153 -1.34 15.00 0.23
C LEU A 153 -1.32 15.95 1.42
N GLN A 154 -1.81 15.47 2.56
CA GLN A 154 -1.79 16.21 3.82
C GLN A 154 -1.06 15.40 4.89
N LEU A 155 -0.17 16.05 5.64
CA LEU A 155 0.50 15.46 6.79
C LEU A 155 -0.26 15.89 8.06
N PRO A 156 -1.03 14.99 8.71
CA PRO A 156 -1.83 15.33 9.88
C PRO A 156 -1.00 15.37 11.18
N ILE A 157 0.26 14.92 11.14
CA ILE A 157 1.14 14.74 12.30
C ILE A 157 2.49 15.39 12.00
N GLU A 158 3.08 16.00 13.03
CA GLU A 158 4.44 16.53 12.95
C GLU A 158 5.47 15.39 12.85
N LEU A 159 6.40 15.52 11.90
CA LEU A 159 7.38 14.49 11.62
C LEU A 159 8.70 14.74 12.36
N HIS A 160 9.35 13.67 12.80
CA HIS A 160 10.65 13.74 13.44
C HIS A 160 11.63 12.79 12.73
N PRO A 161 12.79 13.28 12.24
CA PRO A 161 13.77 12.45 11.54
C PRO A 161 14.27 11.24 12.32
N GLU A 162 14.29 11.31 13.65
CA GLU A 162 14.77 10.23 14.52
C GLU A 162 13.68 9.21 14.87
N ARG A 163 12.43 9.47 14.49
CA ARG A 163 11.29 8.63 14.86
C ARG A 163 10.73 7.91 13.65
N SER A 164 10.81 6.59 13.67
CA SER A 164 10.10 5.72 12.73
C SER A 164 8.77 5.26 13.30
N PHE A 165 7.75 5.12 12.46
CA PHE A 165 6.49 4.51 12.86
C PHE A 165 6.56 2.99 12.72
N LYS A 166 6.14 2.28 13.77
CA LYS A 166 5.95 0.82 13.71
C LYS A 166 4.61 0.51 13.03
N LEU A 167 4.47 -0.68 12.44
CA LEU A 167 3.22 -1.11 11.79
C LEU A 167 2.00 -0.96 12.71
N VAL A 168 2.09 -1.39 13.97
CA VAL A 168 0.98 -1.27 14.93
C VAL A 168 0.53 0.19 15.11
N GLN A 169 1.48 1.13 15.19
CA GLN A 169 1.16 2.55 15.32
C GLN A 169 0.47 3.09 14.07
N ILE A 170 0.91 2.69 12.88
CA ILE A 170 0.24 3.05 11.62
C ILE A 170 -1.19 2.50 11.59
N LEU A 171 -1.39 1.24 11.99
CA LEU A 171 -2.72 0.64 12.05
C LEU A 171 -3.64 1.38 13.02
N ASP A 172 -3.13 1.81 14.17
CA ASP A 172 -3.90 2.60 15.14
C ASP A 172 -4.26 3.99 14.58
N LEU A 173 -3.35 4.64 13.86
CA LEU A 173 -3.62 5.92 13.17
C LEU A 173 -4.69 5.80 12.09
N VAL A 174 -4.71 4.69 11.36
CA VAL A 174 -5.73 4.40 10.33
C VAL A 174 -7.07 4.07 10.97
N ARG A 175 -7.08 3.25 12.03
CA ARG A 175 -8.30 2.91 12.80
C ARG A 175 -8.95 4.14 13.41
N ASN A 176 -8.13 5.06 13.93
CA ASN A 176 -8.58 6.33 14.50
C ASN A 176 -8.87 7.40 13.44
N GLN A 177 -8.84 7.04 12.15
CA GLN A 177 -9.12 7.95 11.03
C GLN A 177 -8.24 9.20 11.03
N THR A 178 -7.04 9.15 11.60
CA THR A 178 -6.08 10.25 11.55
C THR A 178 -5.32 10.23 10.23
N VAL A 179 -5.02 9.03 9.74
CA VAL A 179 -4.35 8.76 8.46
C VAL A 179 -5.28 7.93 7.59
N ASP A 180 -5.38 8.27 6.31
CA ASP A 180 -6.15 7.50 5.33
C ASP A 180 -5.28 6.40 4.71
N ILE A 181 -4.08 6.77 4.24
CA ILE A 181 -3.12 5.86 3.61
C ILE A 181 -1.72 6.24 4.08
N ALA A 182 -0.98 5.31 4.69
CA ALA A 182 0.41 5.55 5.10
C ALA A 182 1.38 5.33 3.93
N ALA A 183 2.40 6.18 3.82
CA ALA A 183 3.53 5.99 2.93
C ALA A 183 4.52 5.03 3.60
N SER A 184 4.28 3.72 3.47
CA SER A 184 5.04 2.68 4.16
C SER A 184 5.17 1.44 3.28
N LEU A 185 6.35 0.83 3.27
CA LEU A 185 6.54 -0.49 2.66
C LEU A 185 6.69 -1.54 3.75
N ARG A 186 5.83 -2.56 3.72
CA ARG A 186 5.86 -3.65 4.69
C ARG A 186 5.89 -5.00 3.98
N PRO A 187 6.70 -5.94 4.49
CA PRO A 187 6.71 -7.28 3.92
C PRO A 187 5.34 -7.93 4.11
N TYR A 188 4.84 -8.54 3.06
CA TYR A 188 3.64 -9.36 3.11
C TYR A 188 3.99 -10.67 3.84
N SER A 189 3.84 -10.70 5.15
CA SER A 189 4.09 -11.91 5.94
C SER A 189 2.88 -12.82 5.89
N VAL A 190 3.06 -13.99 5.28
CA VAL A 190 2.06 -15.07 5.18
C VAL A 190 1.61 -15.58 6.57
N ASN A 191 2.40 -15.33 7.62
CA ASN A 191 2.13 -15.75 9.00
C ASN A 191 1.44 -14.68 9.86
N VAL A 192 1.25 -13.47 9.37
CA VAL A 192 0.31 -12.54 10.03
C VAL A 192 -1.07 -13.15 9.80
N GLN A 193 -1.78 -13.48 10.89
CA GLN A 193 -3.13 -14.04 10.89
C GLN A 193 -3.89 -13.68 9.61
N ARG A 194 -4.44 -14.67 8.88
CA ARG A 194 -5.26 -14.51 7.67
C ARG A 194 -6.27 -13.34 7.73
N SER A 195 -6.60 -12.84 8.92
CA SER A 195 -7.49 -11.72 9.14
C SER A 195 -6.96 -10.34 8.73
N SER A 196 -5.66 -10.09 8.53
CA SER A 196 -5.16 -8.71 8.29
C SER A 196 -4.74 -8.40 6.85
N THR A 197 -4.91 -9.32 5.91
CA THR A 197 -4.47 -9.15 4.51
C THR A 197 -5.16 -7.98 3.82
N HIS A 198 -6.38 -7.66 4.25
CA HIS A 198 -7.21 -6.59 3.71
C HIS A 198 -6.78 -5.17 4.04
N ILE A 199 -5.85 -5.02 4.99
CA ILE A 199 -5.34 -3.72 5.41
C ILE A 199 -4.21 -3.26 4.48
N TYR A 200 -3.65 -4.18 3.68
CA TYR A 200 -2.60 -3.90 2.72
C TYR A 200 -3.18 -3.62 1.33
N GLY A 201 -2.50 -2.74 0.59
CA GLY A 201 -2.74 -2.59 -0.84
C GLY A 201 -2.28 -3.80 -1.64
N SER A 202 -2.43 -3.72 -2.96
CA SER A 202 -1.89 -4.74 -3.86
C SER A 202 -0.37 -4.80 -3.76
N PRO A 203 0.25 -6.00 -3.82
CA PRO A 203 1.69 -6.13 -3.72
C PRO A 203 2.38 -5.39 -4.87
N MET A 204 3.27 -4.46 -4.54
CA MET A 204 3.97 -3.62 -5.53
C MET A 204 5.38 -4.11 -5.83
N MET A 205 6.00 -4.82 -4.88
CA MET A 205 7.36 -5.32 -5.00
C MET A 205 7.45 -6.73 -4.42
N VAL A 206 8.20 -7.60 -5.09
CA VAL A 206 8.53 -8.94 -4.61
C VAL A 206 10.02 -8.96 -4.32
N GLY A 207 10.38 -9.22 -3.07
CA GLY A 207 11.76 -9.33 -2.60
C GLY A 207 12.01 -10.70 -1.97
N ASN A 208 13.26 -11.16 -2.03
CA ASN A 208 13.70 -12.39 -1.39
C ASN A 208 14.54 -12.07 -0.15
N TRP A 209 14.59 -13.03 0.78
CA TRP A 209 15.50 -12.95 1.93
C TRP A 209 16.94 -13.10 1.44
N CYS A 210 17.75 -12.06 1.59
CA CYS A 210 19.17 -12.05 1.24
C CYS A 210 20.02 -12.00 2.52
N MET A 211 21.04 -12.85 2.60
CA MET A 211 22.01 -12.79 3.69
C MET A 211 23.09 -11.75 3.35
N MET A 212 23.25 -10.75 4.21
CA MET A 212 24.34 -9.78 4.11
C MET A 212 25.57 -10.36 4.81
N LEU A 213 26.60 -10.68 4.02
CA LEU A 213 27.90 -11.12 4.53
C LEU A 213 28.86 -9.92 4.56
N PRO A 214 29.75 -9.82 5.57
CA PRO A 214 30.79 -8.82 5.54
C PRO A 214 31.64 -9.03 4.29
N THR A 215 32.02 -7.93 3.64
CA THR A 215 32.93 -7.99 2.49
C THR A 215 34.28 -8.50 2.97
N GLU A 216 34.73 -9.63 2.42
CA GLU A 216 36.07 -10.15 2.70
C GLU A 216 37.10 -9.09 2.36
N ARG A 217 38.11 -8.93 3.21
CA ARG A 217 39.17 -7.97 2.95
C ARG A 217 39.94 -8.38 1.69
N VAL A 218 40.33 -7.40 0.89
CA VAL A 218 41.17 -7.67 -0.29
C VAL A 218 42.55 -8.13 0.21
N ILE A 219 42.87 -9.40 -0.02
CA ILE A 219 44.18 -9.97 0.31
C ILE A 219 45.15 -9.63 -0.82
N GLY A 220 46.18 -8.85 -0.53
CA GLY A 220 47.23 -8.55 -1.52
C GLY A 220 48.05 -9.78 -1.88
N SER A 221 48.59 -9.82 -3.10
CA SER A 221 49.36 -10.97 -3.62
C SER A 221 50.52 -11.38 -2.72
N HIS A 222 51.20 -10.41 -2.11
CA HIS A 222 52.28 -10.65 -1.13
C HIS A 222 51.75 -11.33 0.14
N GLU A 223 50.61 -10.90 0.67
CA GLU A 223 50.02 -11.52 1.86
C GLU A 223 49.53 -12.94 1.55
N ALA A 224 48.94 -13.15 0.37
CA ALA A 224 48.52 -14.48 -0.08
C ALA A 224 49.73 -15.42 -0.21
N LEU A 225 50.82 -14.96 -0.81
CA LEU A 225 52.03 -15.77 -1.00
C LEU A 225 52.74 -16.05 0.33
N THR A 226 52.81 -15.08 1.23
CA THR A 226 53.40 -15.29 2.57
C THR A 226 52.55 -16.24 3.42
N ARG A 227 51.22 -16.19 3.33
CA ARG A 227 50.34 -17.19 3.97
C ARG A 227 50.57 -18.59 3.39
N LEU A 228 50.73 -18.71 2.07
CA LEU A 228 51.07 -19.97 1.40
C LEU A 228 52.42 -20.51 1.90
N MET A 229 53.46 -19.66 1.95
CA MET A 229 54.81 -20.04 2.41
C MET A 229 54.91 -20.29 3.92
N LYS A 230 53.94 -19.88 4.74
CA LYS A 230 53.89 -20.23 6.17
C LYS A 230 53.47 -21.68 6.41
N SER A 231 52.82 -22.32 5.45
CA SER A 231 52.40 -23.72 5.59
C SER A 231 53.60 -24.66 5.40
N PRO A 232 53.90 -25.58 6.34
CA PRO A 232 55.03 -26.51 6.18
C PRO A 232 54.87 -27.45 4.96
N TRP A 233 53.63 -27.68 4.52
CA TRP A 233 53.32 -28.46 3.33
C TRP A 233 53.87 -27.85 2.05
N THR A 234 53.92 -26.52 1.95
CA THR A 234 54.41 -25.86 0.73
C THR A 234 55.91 -26.03 0.58
N TRP A 235 56.66 -26.02 1.69
CA TRP A 235 58.09 -26.33 1.70
C TRP A 235 58.39 -27.78 1.32
N LEU A 236 57.59 -28.74 1.81
CA LEU A 236 57.73 -30.15 1.44
C LEU A 236 57.52 -30.35 -0.07
N ILE A 237 56.48 -29.70 -0.64
CA ILE A 237 56.20 -29.76 -2.08
C ILE A 237 57.34 -29.13 -2.88
N LEU A 238 57.88 -27.98 -2.45
CA LEU A 238 59.02 -27.33 -3.11
C LEU A 238 60.29 -28.18 -3.06
N LEU A 239 60.57 -28.84 -1.93
CA LEU A 239 61.71 -29.77 -1.80
C LEU A 239 61.57 -30.98 -2.72
N LEU A 240 60.36 -31.52 -2.86
CA LEU A 240 60.07 -32.62 -3.76
C LEU A 240 60.26 -32.19 -5.23
N PHE A 241 59.77 -31.01 -5.62
CA PHE A 241 60.04 -30.49 -6.96
C PHE A 241 61.53 -30.26 -7.22
N TYR A 242 62.26 -29.75 -6.22
CA TYR A 242 63.70 -29.53 -6.33
C TYR A 242 64.47 -30.85 -6.48
N SER A 243 64.13 -31.88 -5.70
CA SER A 243 64.79 -33.19 -5.78
C SER A 243 64.53 -33.86 -7.13
N VAL A 244 63.28 -33.81 -7.63
CA VAL A 244 62.93 -34.31 -8.97
C VAL A 244 63.69 -33.55 -10.06
N HIS A 245 63.75 -32.22 -9.98
CA HIS A 245 64.50 -31.42 -10.94
C HIS A 245 65.99 -31.76 -10.95
N ARG A 246 66.62 -31.90 -9.76
CA ARG A 246 68.04 -32.29 -9.65
C ARG A 246 68.28 -33.69 -10.19
N PHE A 247 67.39 -34.64 -9.90
CA PHE A 247 67.48 -36.00 -10.43
C PHE A 247 67.39 -36.02 -11.96
N LEU A 248 66.44 -35.28 -12.54
CA LEU A 248 66.31 -35.15 -13.99
C LEU A 248 67.54 -34.47 -14.62
N ALA A 249 68.06 -33.40 -14.02
CA ALA A 249 69.24 -32.69 -14.51
C ALA A 249 70.54 -33.52 -14.42
N GLN A 250 70.67 -34.38 -13.42
CA GLN A 250 71.79 -35.32 -13.32
C GLN A 250 71.67 -36.42 -14.39
N LYS A 251 70.45 -36.94 -14.60
CA LYS A 251 70.19 -37.96 -15.62
C LYS A 251 70.45 -37.44 -17.04
N THR A 252 70.15 -36.17 -17.33
CA THR A 252 70.47 -35.56 -18.62
C THR A 252 71.97 -35.31 -18.80
N ARG A 253 72.69 -34.85 -17.76
CA ARG A 253 74.16 -34.71 -17.81
C ARG A 253 74.90 -36.03 -18.03
N LEU A 254 74.45 -37.10 -17.38
CA LEU A 254 75.03 -38.44 -17.55
C LEU A 254 74.74 -39.04 -18.93
N ARG A 255 73.75 -38.51 -19.67
CA ARG A 255 73.39 -38.96 -21.02
C ARG A 255 74.10 -38.15 -22.12
N SER A 256 74.77 -37.05 -21.77
CA SER A 256 75.52 -36.17 -22.68
C SER A 256 77.04 -36.26 -22.51
N SER A 257 77.53 -37.17 -21.66
CA SER A 257 78.93 -37.57 -21.52
C SER A 257 79.09 -39.01 -21.99
#